data_AF-A0A8C7Y521-F1
#
_entry.id   AF-A0A8C7Y521-F1
#
_cell.length_a   1.000
_cell.length_b   1.000
_cell.length_c   1.000
_cell.angle_alpha   90.00
_cell.angle_beta   90.00
_cell.angle_gamma   90.00
#
_symmetry.space_group_name_H-M   'P 1'
#
loop_
_entity.id
_entity.type
_entity.pdbx_description
1 polymer ?
#
loop_
_entity_poly.entity_id
_entity_poly.type
_entity_poly.pdbx_seq_one_letter_code
_entity_poly.pdbx_strand_id
1 'polypeptide(L)'
;MNADVKTFILTLVWIFVVCRPPGDFLTTVTELGCFPVKSSYQTKEFGWVLTDFYDNVIGITNPNLLEPPEFCAGAVMDVEAEPRNYLSF
;
A
#
# COMPACT_ATOMS: atom_id res chain seq x y z
N MET A 1 19.92 -27.46 6.33
CA MET A 1 18.82 -27.11 7.25
C MET A 1 17.92 -26.13 6.51
N ASN A 2 17.01 -26.67 5.70
CA ASN A 2 16.01 -25.90 4.95
C ASN A 2 14.82 -25.71 5.88
N ALA A 3 14.80 -24.62 6.62
CA ALA A 3 13.58 -24.14 7.24
C ALA A 3 12.85 -23.33 6.18
N ASP A 4 11.76 -23.91 5.69
CA ASP A 4 10.79 -23.27 4.82
C ASP A 4 10.37 -21.93 5.47
N VAL A 5 10.57 -20.82 4.75
CA VAL A 5 10.17 -19.45 5.17
C VAL A 5 8.65 -19.37 5.42
N LYS A 6 7.91 -20.42 5.06
CA LYS A 6 6.50 -20.67 5.43
C LYS A 6 6.26 -21.04 6.90
N THR A 7 7.30 -21.16 7.72
CA THR A 7 7.13 -21.50 9.14
C THR A 7 6.62 -20.27 9.91
N PHE A 8 5.29 -20.15 9.98
CA PHE A 8 4.53 -19.43 11.00
C PHE A 8 5.15 -18.08 11.44
N ILE A 9 4.75 -17.00 10.79
CA ILE A 9 4.84 -15.64 11.38
C ILE A 9 3.87 -15.63 12.59
N LEU A 10 4.32 -16.19 13.70
CA LEU A 10 3.72 -16.10 15.04
C LEU A 10 4.12 -14.78 15.75
N THR A 11 4.70 -13.84 15.00
CA THR A 11 5.44 -12.71 15.55
C THR A 11 4.55 -11.51 15.81
N LEU A 12 4.91 -10.81 16.88
CA LEU A 12 4.15 -9.72 17.44
C LEU A 12 3.96 -8.63 16.37
N VAL A 13 2.78 -8.02 16.40
CA VAL A 13 2.38 -7.01 15.42
C VAL A 13 2.48 -5.65 16.09
N TRP A 14 3.23 -4.73 15.47
CA TRP A 14 3.24 -3.34 15.93
C TRP A 14 2.19 -2.56 15.16
N ILE A 15 1.28 -1.95 15.93
CA ILE A 15 0.25 -1.06 15.41
C ILE A 15 0.76 0.37 15.56
N PHE A 16 1.02 1.02 14.43
CA PHE A 16 1.35 2.43 14.38
C PHE A 16 0.08 3.21 14.03
N VAL A 17 -0.41 3.99 14.98
CA VAL A 17 -1.54 4.91 14.78
C VAL A 17 -0.98 6.32 14.74
N VAL A 18 -1.23 7.04 13.66
CA VAL A 18 -0.93 8.47 13.55
C VAL A 18 -2.23 9.22 13.30
N CYS A 19 -2.75 9.87 14.35
CA CYS A 19 -3.88 10.78 14.28
C CYS A 19 -3.35 12.21 14.10
N ARG A 20 -3.09 12.63 12.85
CA ARG A 20 -2.67 14.01 12.55
C ARG A 20 -3.46 14.55 11.36
N PRO A 21 -3.88 15.82 11.36
CA PRO A 21 -4.51 16.42 10.18
C PRO A 21 -3.61 16.21 8.95
N PRO A 22 -4.14 15.78 7.80
CA PRO A 22 -5.54 15.90 7.36
C PRO A 22 -6.43 14.65 7.51
N GLY A 23 -5.99 13.56 8.15
CA GLY A 23 -6.80 12.35 8.32
C GLY A 23 -6.15 11.29 9.21
N ASP A 24 -6.97 10.39 9.74
CA ASP A 24 -6.48 9.28 10.56
C ASP A 24 -5.79 8.23 9.69
N PHE A 25 -4.62 7.78 10.13
CA PHE A 25 -3.83 6.74 9.48
C PHE A 25 -3.45 5.65 10.49
N LEU A 26 -3.60 4.40 10.09
CA LEU A 26 -3.29 3.21 10.86
C LEU A 26 -2.47 2.27 9.98
N THR A 27 -1.28 1.88 10.42
CA THR A 27 -0.48 0.86 9.74
C THR A 27 -0.02 -0.22 10.70
N THR A 28 0.03 -1.42 10.17
CA THR A 28 0.37 -2.64 10.86
C THR A 28 1.60 -3.21 10.19
N VAL A 29 2.68 -3.36 10.95
CA VAL A 29 3.95 -3.86 10.42
C VAL A 29 4.41 -5.10 11.19
N THR A 30 5.23 -5.93 10.53
CA THR A 30 5.90 -7.05 11.18
C THR A 30 6.94 -6.53 12.17
N GLU A 31 7.05 -7.17 13.34
CA GLU A 31 8.11 -6.88 14.32
C GLU A 31 9.51 -7.04 13.74
N LEU A 32 9.72 -8.13 13.01
CA LEU A 32 10.98 -8.38 12.33
C LEU A 32 10.93 -7.70 10.96
N GLY A 33 11.78 -6.68 10.78
CA GLY A 33 12.00 -6.02 9.50
C GLY A 33 11.03 -4.88 9.15
N CYS A 34 10.01 -4.60 9.98
CA CYS A 34 9.07 -3.50 9.75
C CYS A 34 8.38 -3.58 8.37
N PHE A 35 8.05 -4.79 7.92
CA PHE A 35 7.36 -4.97 6.64
C PHE A 35 5.88 -4.63 6.79
N PRO A 36 5.29 -3.87 5.86
CA PRO A 36 3.87 -3.53 5.93
C PRO A 36 3.02 -4.78 5.72
N VAL A 37 2.06 -4.99 6.61
CA VAL A 37 1.03 -6.04 6.52
C VAL A 37 -0.29 -5.42 6.06
N LYS A 38 -0.67 -4.30 6.67
CA LYS A 38 -1.89 -3.57 6.36
C LYS A 38 -1.70 -2.09 6.59
N SER A 39 -2.34 -1.27 5.77
CA SER A 39 -2.50 0.16 6.03
C SER A 39 -3.94 0.57 5.79
N SER A 40 -4.45 1.45 6.63
CA SER A 40 -5.75 2.06 6.45
C SER A 40 -5.69 3.55 6.72
N TYR A 41 -6.34 4.32 5.86
CA TYR A 41 -6.37 5.77 5.96
C TYR A 41 -7.74 6.31 5.63
N GLN A 42 -8.10 7.40 6.30
CA GLN A 42 -9.38 8.06 6.09
C GLN A 42 -9.24 9.18 5.06
N THR A 43 -10.07 9.13 4.03
CA THR A 43 -10.24 10.18 3.04
C THR A 43 -11.61 10.83 3.20
N LYS A 44 -11.73 12.11 2.83
CA LYS A 44 -13.02 12.82 2.85
C LYS A 44 -13.98 12.31 1.78
N GLU A 45 -13.43 11.89 0.65
CA GLU A 45 -14.19 11.53 -0.56
C GLU A 45 -14.66 10.05 -0.52
N PHE A 46 -13.83 9.14 -0.01
CA PHE A 46 -14.05 7.70 -0.10
C PHE A 46 -14.16 7.00 1.26
N GLY A 47 -14.09 7.74 2.37
CA GLY A 47 -14.08 7.17 3.71
C GLY A 47 -12.78 6.41 4.01
N TRP A 48 -12.89 5.27 4.72
CA TRP A 48 -11.75 4.42 5.03
C TRP A 48 -11.31 3.62 3.81
N VAL A 49 -10.06 3.84 3.39
CA VAL A 49 -9.38 3.01 2.41
C VAL A 49 -8.51 2.01 3.14
N LEU A 50 -8.63 0.73 2.80
CA LEU A 50 -7.84 -0.34 3.39
C LEU A 50 -6.98 -0.98 2.30
N THR A 51 -5.71 -1.21 2.62
CA THR A 51 -4.75 -1.87 1.74
C THR A 51 -4.04 -2.96 2.52
N ASP A 52 -4.16 -4.19 2.03
CA ASP A 52 -3.46 -5.35 2.57
C ASP A 52 -2.28 -5.71 1.65
N PHE A 53 -1.12 -5.99 2.24
CA PHE A 53 0.13 -6.25 1.54
C PHE A 53 0.49 -7.74 1.67
N TYR A 54 0.73 -8.39 0.54
CA TYR A 54 1.12 -9.79 0.46
C TYR A 54 2.35 -9.92 -0.44
N ASP A 55 3.15 -10.97 -0.24
CA ASP A 55 4.32 -11.31 -1.07
C ASP A 55 5.31 -10.16 -1.27
N ASN A 56 5.54 -9.38 -0.20
CA ASN A 56 6.49 -8.26 -0.20
C ASN A 56 7.91 -8.74 -0.59
N VAL A 57 8.53 -8.07 -1.56
CA VAL A 57 9.93 -8.28 -1.99
C VAL A 57 10.72 -7.01 -1.68
N ILE A 58 11.93 -7.16 -1.13
CA ILE A 58 12.80 -6.01 -0.82
C ILE A 58 13.39 -5.46 -2.11
N GLY A 59 13.13 -4.17 -2.36
CA GLY A 59 13.61 -3.46 -3.55
C GLY A 59 12.74 -3.66 -4.79
N ILE A 60 13.20 -3.14 -5.91
CA ILE A 60 12.51 -3.25 -7.20
C ILE A 60 13.33 -4.19 -8.08
N THR A 61 12.72 -5.32 -8.47
CA THR A 61 13.39 -6.35 -9.29
C THR A 61 13.58 -5.91 -10.75
N ASN A 62 12.64 -5.13 -11.29
CA ASN A 62 12.70 -4.57 -12.63
C ASN A 62 12.30 -3.08 -12.63
N PRO A 63 13.25 -2.14 -12.68
CA PRO A 63 12.98 -0.71 -12.68
C PRO A 63 12.17 -0.22 -13.88
N ASN A 64 12.22 -0.90 -15.03
CA ASN A 64 11.50 -0.49 -16.24
C ASN A 64 9.96 -0.55 -16.07
N LEU A 65 9.47 -1.23 -15.03
CA LEU A 65 8.04 -1.22 -14.68
C LEU A 65 7.54 0.13 -14.15
N LEU A 66 8.46 1.05 -13.81
CA LEU A 66 8.13 2.43 -13.45
C LEU A 66 8.00 3.35 -14.66
N GLU A 67 8.43 2.91 -15.85
CA GLU A 67 8.27 3.68 -17.08
C GLU A 67 6.80 3.62 -17.53
N PRO A 68 6.14 4.78 -17.73
CA PRO A 68 4.77 4.78 -18.19
C PRO A 68 4.68 4.19 -19.61
N PRO A 69 3.63 3.42 -19.94
CA PRO A 69 3.43 2.90 -21.28
C PRO A 69 3.35 4.01 -22.35
N GLU A 70 3.68 3.70 -23.60
CA GLU A 70 3.66 4.69 -24.70
C GLU A 70 2.31 5.39 -24.87
N PHE A 71 1.19 4.71 -24.59
CA PHE A 71 -0.14 5.31 -24.67
C PHE A 71 -0.36 6.45 -23.65
N CYS A 72 0.50 6.56 -22.62
CA CYS A 72 0.48 7.66 -21.66
C CYS A 72 1.23 8.91 -22.14
N ALA A 73 1.99 8.88 -23.25
CA ALA A 73 2.90 9.96 -23.66
C ALA A 73 2.23 11.32 -23.93
N GLY A 74 0.90 11.32 -24.16
CA GLY A 74 0.09 12.52 -24.33
C GLY A 74 -1.08 12.61 -23.37
N ALA A 75 -1.06 11.86 -22.26
CA ALA A 75 -2.15 11.88 -21.29
C ALA A 75 -2.25 13.27 -20.66
N VAL A 76 -3.41 13.92 -20.83
CA VAL A 76 -3.74 15.19 -20.20
C VAL A 76 -4.71 14.89 -19.07
N MET A 77 -4.45 15.42 -17.87
CA MET A 77 -5.41 15.35 -16.77
C MET A 77 -6.60 16.24 -17.09
N ASP A 78 -7.79 15.66 -17.12
CA ASP A 78 -9.03 16.42 -17.14
C ASP A 78 -9.33 16.92 -15.71
N VAL A 79 -9.25 18.23 -15.52
CA VAL A 79 -9.41 18.89 -14.20
C VAL A 79 -10.89 18.91 -13.78
N GLU A 80 -11.82 18.77 -14.72
CA GLU A 80 -13.26 18.78 -14.47
C GLU A 80 -13.86 17.37 -14.37
N ALA A 81 -13.06 16.34 -14.63
CA ALA A 81 -13.52 14.96 -14.53
C ALA A 81 -13.89 14.59 -13.09
N GLU A 82 -15.04 13.93 -12.92
CA GLU A 82 -15.43 13.39 -11.62
C GLU A 82 -14.38 12.37 -11.12
N PRO A 83 -14.03 12.41 -9.82
CA PRO A 83 -13.03 11.51 -9.27
C PRO A 83 -13.50 10.07 -9.37
N ARG A 84 -12.76 9.26 -10.13
CA ARG A 84 -13.05 7.85 -10.34
C ARG A 84 -12.53 7.05 -9.16
N ASN A 85 -13.42 6.29 -8.51
CA ASN A 85 -13.04 5.39 -7.44
C ASN A 85 -12.47 4.09 -8.02
N TYR A 86 -11.13 3.97 -8.00
CA TYR A 86 -10.41 2.75 -8.40
C TYR A 86 -10.10 1.83 -7.21
N LEU A 87 -10.62 2.15 -6.02
CA LEU A 87 -10.37 1.44 -4.76
C LEU A 87 -11.46 0.39 -4.46
N SER A 88 -12.45 0.29 -5.33
CA SER A 88 -13.52 -0.70 -5.27
C SER A 88 -13.18 -1.82 -6.26
N PHE A 89 -12.95 -3.03 -5.75
CA PHE A 89 -12.70 -4.23 -6.55
C PHE A 89 -13.93 -5.13 -6.56
#